data_AF-A0A2K8UC76-F1
#
_entry.id   AF-A0A2K8UC76-F1
#
_cell.length_a   1.000
_cell.length_b   1.000
_cell.length_c   1.000
_cell.angle_alpha   90.00
_cell.angle_beta   90.00
_cell.angle_gamma   90.00
#
_symmetry.space_group_name_H-M   'P 1'
#
loop_
_entity.id
_entity.type
_entity.pdbx_description
1 polymer ?
#
loop_
_entity_poly.entity_id
_entity_poly.type
_entity_poly.pdbx_seq_one_letter_code
_entity_poly.pdbx_strand_id
1 'polypeptide(L)'
;MKSALFVDFDWNGMGSFRRFLDSLNIGPLKVDWNGSGGRIYDPRRHALVSDRDNKAGGNGTSVFDWGTDRDLLPLATQIHDVTSVPLLSPADYRVLFKLIASDLVKHPFDLKGTGKRVRDNIRALGHSVSRVEVNWVLRGLLLRGHEFGTGEDDARTLSRKTIDNVQALCLREQILIDQTTEAAIRRWLDCGL
;
A
#
# COMPACT_ATOMS: atom_id res chain seq x y z
N MET A 1 -36.66 -16.84 -0.47
CA MET A 1 -35.35 -17.39 -0.04
C MET A 1 -34.54 -17.63 -1.32
N LYS A 2 -33.70 -16.68 -1.73
CA LYS A 2 -32.89 -16.80 -2.96
C LYS A 2 -31.50 -17.33 -2.58
N SER A 3 -31.14 -18.45 -3.19
CA SER A 3 -29.86 -19.15 -3.02
C SER A 3 -28.70 -18.22 -3.38
N ALA A 4 -27.76 -18.04 -2.43
CA ALA A 4 -26.47 -17.46 -2.73
C ALA A 4 -25.69 -18.46 -3.59
N LEU A 5 -25.26 -18.04 -4.77
CA LEU A 5 -24.26 -18.76 -5.55
C LEU A 5 -22.94 -18.59 -4.81
N PHE A 6 -22.55 -19.60 -4.02
CA PHE A 6 -21.16 -19.74 -3.60
C PHE A 6 -20.37 -20.12 -4.85
N VAL A 7 -19.55 -19.20 -5.35
CA VAL A 7 -18.47 -19.57 -6.27
C VAL A 7 -17.48 -20.36 -5.43
N ASP A 8 -17.52 -21.67 -5.54
CA ASP A 8 -16.55 -22.54 -4.90
C ASP A 8 -15.21 -22.31 -5.62
N PHE A 9 -14.27 -21.62 -4.97
CA PHE A 9 -12.92 -21.39 -5.49
C PHE A 9 -12.10 -22.66 -5.26
N ASP A 10 -12.48 -23.76 -5.91
CA ASP A 10 -11.85 -25.07 -5.65
C ASP A 10 -10.48 -25.23 -6.31
N TRP A 11 -10.04 -24.24 -7.11
CA TRP A 11 -8.77 -24.25 -7.83
C TRP A 11 -8.49 -25.61 -8.54
N ASN A 12 -9.46 -26.07 -9.33
CA ASN A 12 -9.43 -27.36 -10.04
C ASN A 12 -9.35 -28.57 -9.08
N GLY A 13 -10.20 -28.57 -8.05
CA GLY A 13 -10.30 -29.60 -7.02
C GLY A 13 -9.19 -29.60 -5.98
N MET A 14 -8.29 -28.61 -5.99
CA MET A 14 -7.13 -28.52 -5.11
C MET A 14 -7.37 -27.69 -3.83
N GLY A 15 -8.49 -26.99 -3.76
CA GLY A 15 -8.96 -26.20 -2.61
C GLY A 15 -8.20 -24.90 -2.33
N SER A 16 -7.02 -24.69 -2.92
CA SER A 16 -6.31 -23.41 -2.85
C SER A 16 -5.43 -23.17 -4.07
N PHE A 17 -5.21 -21.89 -4.38
CA PHE A 17 -4.37 -21.46 -5.50
C PHE A 17 -2.96 -22.02 -5.41
N ARG A 18 -2.40 -22.03 -4.19
CA ARG A 18 -1.06 -22.57 -3.93
C ARG A 18 -0.97 -24.04 -4.30
N ARG A 19 -1.92 -24.85 -3.83
CA ARG A 19 -1.95 -26.29 -4.14
C ARG A 19 -2.13 -26.56 -5.61
N PHE A 20 -2.97 -25.75 -6.27
CA PHE A 20 -3.12 -25.82 -7.71
C PHE A 20 -1.83 -25.48 -8.45
N LEU A 21 -1.17 -24.37 -8.13
CA LEU A 21 0.11 -23.99 -8.73
C LEU A 21 1.21 -25.02 -8.48
N ASP A 22 1.32 -25.54 -7.25
CA ASP A 22 2.27 -26.59 -6.90
C ASP A 22 1.99 -27.90 -7.66
N SER A 23 0.77 -28.13 -8.13
CA SER A 23 0.39 -29.30 -8.95
C SER A 23 0.70 -29.14 -10.45
N LEU A 24 0.91 -27.91 -10.93
CA LEU A 24 1.18 -27.66 -12.34
C LEU A 24 2.64 -27.98 -12.69
N ASN A 25 2.83 -28.68 -13.81
CA ASN A 25 4.16 -28.82 -14.40
C ASN A 25 4.55 -27.52 -15.15
N ILE A 26 5.17 -26.59 -14.44
CA ILE A 26 5.60 -25.29 -14.97
C ILE A 26 7.02 -25.33 -15.59
N GLY A 27 7.56 -26.52 -15.84
CA GLY A 27 8.86 -26.70 -16.49
C GLY A 27 10.01 -26.05 -15.70
N PRO A 28 10.84 -25.20 -16.31
CA PRO A 28 11.99 -24.58 -15.63
C PRO A 28 11.60 -23.40 -14.73
N LEU A 29 10.34 -22.95 -14.76
CA LEU A 29 9.87 -21.83 -13.96
C LEU A 29 9.82 -22.22 -12.48
N LYS A 30 10.03 -21.24 -11.61
CA LYS A 30 9.96 -21.41 -10.16
C LYS A 30 8.91 -20.48 -9.58
N VAL A 31 8.33 -20.89 -8.46
CA VAL A 31 7.40 -20.07 -7.70
C VAL A 31 8.09 -19.59 -6.43
N ASP A 32 8.16 -18.27 -6.25
CA ASP A 32 8.57 -17.64 -5.01
C ASP A 32 7.32 -17.27 -4.19
N TRP A 33 7.26 -17.78 -2.97
CA TRP A 33 6.13 -17.57 -2.07
C TRP A 33 6.43 -16.59 -0.94
N ASN A 34 7.60 -15.94 -0.97
CA ASN A 34 8.00 -15.00 0.09
C ASN A 34 7.21 -13.67 0.05
N GLY A 35 6.51 -13.37 -1.05
CA GLY A 35 5.57 -12.25 -1.17
C GLY A 35 4.10 -12.70 -1.13
N SER A 36 3.19 -11.75 -0.89
CA SER A 36 1.76 -11.99 -0.86
C SER A 36 1.25 -12.46 -2.23
N GLY A 37 0.63 -13.64 -2.30
CA GLY A 37 0.03 -14.18 -3.54
C GLY A 37 0.94 -15.03 -4.43
N GLY A 38 2.26 -15.05 -4.16
CA GLY A 38 3.24 -15.83 -4.91
C GLY A 38 3.62 -15.25 -6.29
N ARG A 39 4.88 -15.42 -6.69
CA ARG A 39 5.43 -14.91 -7.97
C ARG A 39 6.06 -16.05 -8.76
N ILE A 40 5.69 -16.18 -10.03
CA ILE A 40 6.32 -17.14 -10.95
C ILE A 40 7.42 -16.43 -11.73
N TYR A 41 8.60 -17.04 -11.82
CA TYR A 41 9.73 -16.47 -12.54
C TYR A 41 10.53 -17.55 -13.28
N ASP A 42 11.20 -17.15 -14.36
CA ASP A 42 12.15 -18.00 -15.08
C ASP A 42 13.56 -17.73 -14.50
N PRO A 43 14.19 -18.68 -13.78
CA PRO A 43 15.51 -18.46 -13.19
C PRO A 43 16.62 -18.23 -14.23
N ARG A 44 16.39 -18.55 -15.51
CA ARG A 44 17.36 -18.32 -16.59
C ARG A 44 17.27 -16.92 -17.18
N ARG A 45 16.14 -16.23 -17.00
CA ARG A 45 15.86 -14.90 -17.59
C ARG A 45 15.65 -13.81 -16.53
N HIS A 46 15.09 -14.18 -15.39
CA HIS A 46 14.71 -13.29 -14.31
C HIS A 46 15.53 -13.62 -13.07
N ALA A 47 16.29 -12.64 -12.57
CA ALA A 47 16.76 -12.70 -11.20
C ALA A 47 15.56 -12.44 -10.29
N LEU A 48 15.37 -13.26 -9.25
CA LEU A 48 14.57 -12.82 -8.12
C LEU A 48 15.29 -11.59 -7.58
N VAL A 49 14.64 -10.44 -7.69
CA VAL A 49 15.08 -9.27 -6.95
C VAL A 49 14.89 -9.65 -5.50
N SER A 50 15.96 -10.07 -4.83
CA SER A 50 15.91 -10.25 -3.40
C SER A 50 15.49 -8.90 -2.81
N ASP A 51 14.83 -8.87 -1.65
CA ASP A 51 14.61 -7.60 -0.93
C ASP A 51 15.93 -6.82 -0.71
N ARG A 52 17.08 -7.47 -0.90
CA ARG A 52 18.41 -6.87 -0.91
C ARG A 52 18.83 -6.26 -2.25
N ASP A 53 18.35 -6.73 -3.41
CA ASP A 53 18.76 -6.26 -4.74
C ASP A 53 17.87 -5.13 -5.29
N ASN A 54 16.69 -4.91 -4.70
CA ASN A 54 15.93 -3.66 -4.87
C ASN A 54 16.71 -2.43 -4.33
N LYS A 55 17.85 -2.63 -3.66
CA LYS A 55 18.76 -1.57 -3.21
C LYS A 55 19.49 -0.84 -4.33
N ALA A 56 19.57 -1.38 -5.55
CA ALA A 56 20.44 -0.82 -6.59
C ALA A 56 19.76 0.09 -7.64
N GLY A 57 18.44 0.30 -7.58
CA GLY A 57 17.74 1.07 -8.65
C GLY A 57 16.53 1.92 -8.26
N GLY A 58 16.02 1.85 -7.02
CA GLY A 58 14.84 2.60 -6.59
C GLY A 58 15.13 3.51 -5.40
N ASN A 59 15.11 4.83 -5.61
CA ASN A 59 15.25 5.81 -4.55
C ASN A 59 14.06 5.75 -3.56
N GLY A 60 14.31 5.22 -2.36
CA GLY A 60 13.55 5.51 -1.14
C GLY A 60 12.66 4.36 -0.67
N THR A 61 13.19 3.50 0.18
CA THR A 61 12.42 2.69 1.12
C THR A 61 13.08 2.92 2.48
N SER A 62 12.33 3.44 3.46
CA SER A 62 12.78 3.37 4.85
C SER A 62 13.11 1.93 5.15
N VAL A 63 14.26 1.70 5.79
CA VAL A 63 14.72 0.34 6.11
C VAL A 63 13.78 -0.22 7.18
N PHE A 64 12.65 -0.74 6.71
CA PHE A 64 11.65 -1.61 7.31
C PHE A 64 11.72 -1.80 8.84
N ASP A 65 11.47 -0.76 9.64
CA ASP A 65 11.00 -1.02 10.99
C ASP A 65 9.53 -0.68 11.11
N TRP A 66 8.71 -1.68 10.78
CA TRP A 66 7.29 -1.67 11.08
C TRP A 66 7.01 -1.89 12.57
N GLY A 67 8.05 -2.11 13.39
CA GLY A 67 7.96 -2.20 14.84
C GLY A 67 6.90 -3.19 15.31
N THR A 68 5.95 -2.71 16.12
CA THR A 68 4.82 -3.49 16.64
C THR A 68 3.75 -3.80 15.61
N ASP A 69 3.80 -3.16 14.43
CA ASP A 69 2.81 -3.30 13.35
C ASP A 69 3.28 -4.24 12.22
N ARG A 70 4.34 -5.04 12.47
CA ARG A 70 4.84 -6.04 11.51
C ARG A 70 3.80 -7.07 11.08
N ASP A 71 2.79 -7.30 11.91
CA ASP A 71 1.66 -8.19 11.61
C ASP A 71 0.79 -7.66 10.45
N LEU A 72 0.83 -6.36 10.14
CA LEU A 72 0.10 -5.75 9.02
C LEU A 72 0.82 -5.91 7.67
N LEU A 73 2.12 -6.20 7.68
CA LEU A 73 2.95 -6.20 6.47
C LEU A 73 2.46 -7.15 5.37
N PRO A 74 2.02 -8.39 5.65
CA PRO A 74 1.50 -9.29 4.61
C PRO A 74 0.29 -8.72 3.88
N LEU A 75 -0.66 -8.14 4.62
CA LEU A 75 -1.84 -7.51 4.04
C LEU A 75 -1.47 -6.25 3.26
N ALA A 76 -0.66 -5.37 3.86
CA ALA A 76 -0.21 -4.15 3.20
C ALA A 76 0.53 -4.43 1.89
N THR A 77 1.34 -5.49 1.86
CA THR A 77 2.05 -5.95 0.65
C THR A 77 1.07 -6.45 -0.41
N GLN A 78 0.06 -7.23 -0.02
CA GLN A 78 -0.97 -7.69 -0.94
C GLN A 78 -1.74 -6.52 -1.57
N ILE A 79 -2.13 -5.54 -0.76
CA ILE A 79 -2.85 -4.36 -1.24
C ILE A 79 -1.92 -3.48 -2.09
N HIS A 80 -0.66 -3.32 -1.71
CA HIS A 80 0.35 -2.60 -2.50
C HIS A 80 0.50 -3.19 -3.90
N ASP A 81 0.65 -4.52 -3.99
CA ASP A 81 0.92 -5.20 -5.26
C ASP A 81 -0.20 -4.98 -6.30
N VAL A 82 -1.46 -4.83 -5.86
CA VAL A 82 -2.59 -4.63 -6.79
C VAL A 82 -3.07 -3.19 -6.91
N THR A 83 -2.87 -2.34 -5.90
CA THR A 83 -3.36 -0.94 -5.91
C THR A 83 -2.26 0.10 -6.10
N SER A 84 -0.98 -0.30 -5.98
CA SER A 84 0.17 0.58 -5.91
C SER A 84 0.12 1.60 -4.75
N VAL A 85 -0.68 1.36 -3.70
CA VAL A 85 -0.65 2.16 -2.47
C VAL A 85 0.76 2.15 -1.87
N PRO A 86 1.34 3.27 -1.40
CA PRO A 86 2.67 3.28 -0.81
C PRO A 86 2.84 2.24 0.30
N LEU A 87 3.89 1.42 0.23
CA LEU A 87 4.18 0.41 1.26
C LEU A 87 4.95 1.06 2.42
N LEU A 88 4.26 1.94 3.14
CA LEU A 88 4.82 2.68 4.28
C LEU A 88 4.35 2.08 5.60
N SER A 89 5.17 2.17 6.65
CA SER A 89 4.75 1.80 8.00
C SER A 89 3.65 2.75 8.51
N PRO A 90 2.84 2.35 9.51
CA PRO A 90 1.91 3.28 10.17
C PRO A 90 2.62 4.53 10.72
N ALA A 91 3.83 4.39 11.26
CA ALA A 91 4.62 5.52 11.74
C ALA A 91 4.98 6.50 10.61
N ASP A 92 5.39 6.01 9.45
CA ASP A 92 5.71 6.85 8.28
C ASP A 92 4.47 7.54 7.71
N TYR A 93 3.32 6.86 7.65
CA TYR A 93 2.04 7.48 7.28
C TYR A 93 1.65 8.62 8.23
N ARG A 94 1.82 8.42 9.54
CA ARG A 94 1.55 9.46 10.55
C ARG A 94 2.38 10.71 10.33
N VAL A 95 3.68 10.54 10.07
CA VAL A 95 4.60 11.63 9.78
C VAL A 95 4.20 12.33 8.48
N LEU A 96 3.88 11.56 7.43
CA LEU A 96 3.42 12.08 6.16
C LEU A 96 2.17 12.97 6.32
N PHE A 97 1.11 12.48 6.97
CA PHE A 97 -0.12 13.27 7.15
C PHE A 97 0.10 14.52 7.99
N LYS A 98 0.88 14.43 9.08
CA LYS A 98 1.22 15.60 9.91
C LYS A 98 2.00 16.66 9.13
N LEU A 99 2.92 16.24 8.26
CA LEU A 99 3.72 17.17 7.46
C LEU A 99 2.94 17.76 6.29
N ILE A 100 1.99 17.03 5.69
CA ILE A 100 1.05 17.61 4.72
C ILE A 100 0.22 18.70 5.40
N ALA A 101 -0.43 18.39 6.53
CA ALA A 101 -1.22 19.35 7.29
C ALA A 101 -0.40 20.60 7.68
N SER A 102 0.83 20.40 8.16
CA SER A 102 1.72 21.49 8.54
C SER A 102 2.21 22.34 7.36
N ASP A 103 2.36 21.76 6.16
CA ASP A 103 2.70 22.50 4.95
C ASP A 103 1.54 23.39 4.49
N LEU A 104 0.32 22.85 4.52
CA LEU A 104 -0.89 23.53 4.04
C LEU A 104 -1.30 24.73 4.90
N VAL A 105 -0.93 24.73 6.18
CA VAL A 105 -1.07 25.93 7.05
C VAL A 105 -0.17 27.08 6.57
N LYS A 106 0.97 26.78 5.94
CA LYS A 106 2.01 27.77 5.58
C LYS A 106 1.97 28.17 4.11
N HIS A 107 1.48 27.29 3.26
CA HIS A 107 1.57 27.44 1.82
C HIS A 107 0.26 26.98 1.16
N PRO A 108 -0.28 27.74 0.19
CA PRO A 108 -1.37 27.24 -0.64
C PRO A 108 -1.00 25.91 -1.29
N PHE A 109 -1.98 25.03 -1.45
CA PHE A 109 -1.78 23.74 -2.09
C PHE A 109 -1.34 23.93 -3.55
N ASP A 110 -0.20 23.34 -3.88
CA ASP A 110 0.25 23.10 -5.25
C ASP A 110 0.83 21.69 -5.28
N LEU A 111 0.23 20.78 -6.04
CA LEU A 111 0.62 19.37 -6.03
C LEU A 111 2.13 19.17 -6.19
N LYS A 112 2.76 19.95 -7.09
CA LYS A 112 4.20 19.85 -7.36
C LYS A 112 5.03 20.38 -6.18
N GLY A 113 4.70 21.57 -5.69
CA GLY A 113 5.37 22.29 -4.61
C GLY A 113 5.19 21.64 -3.26
N THR A 114 3.94 21.35 -2.87
CA THR A 114 3.57 20.63 -1.64
C THR A 114 4.26 19.28 -1.60
N GLY A 115 4.17 18.47 -2.67
CA GLY A 115 4.83 17.16 -2.71
C GLY A 115 6.35 17.23 -2.55
N LYS A 116 7.00 18.29 -3.05
CA LYS A 116 8.44 18.52 -2.84
C LYS A 116 8.73 18.90 -1.39
N ARG A 117 8.08 19.92 -0.85
CA ARG A 117 8.33 20.43 0.52
C ARG A 117 8.08 19.37 1.57
N VAL A 118 6.98 18.62 1.46
CA VAL A 118 6.64 17.52 2.38
C VAL A 118 7.72 16.45 2.36
N ARG A 119 8.15 15.98 1.18
CA ARG A 119 9.24 15.00 1.06
C ARG A 119 10.54 15.51 1.69
N ASP A 120 10.89 16.78 1.43
CA ASP A 120 12.12 17.39 1.96
C ASP A 120 12.10 17.40 3.49
N ASN A 121 10.95 17.73 4.09
CA ASN A 121 10.74 17.70 5.53
C ASN A 121 10.77 16.28 6.12
N ILE A 122 10.14 15.29 5.46
CA ILE A 122 10.20 13.88 5.88
C ILE A 122 11.66 13.41 5.94
N ARG A 123 12.43 13.72 4.88
CA ARG A 123 13.85 13.36 4.81
C ARG A 123 14.68 14.03 5.90
N ALA A 124 14.38 15.29 6.23
CA ALA A 124 15.05 16.00 7.31
C ALA A 124 14.81 15.38 8.69
N LEU A 125 13.68 14.68 8.88
CA LEU A 125 13.36 13.93 10.09
C LEU A 125 13.97 12.51 10.11
N GLY A 126 14.76 12.13 9.09
CA GLY A 126 15.37 10.79 9.00
C GLY A 126 14.47 9.70 8.43
N HIS A 127 13.23 10.02 8.05
CA HIS A 127 12.31 9.10 7.40
C HIS A 127 12.57 9.08 5.88
N SER A 128 12.25 7.96 5.22
CA SER A 128 12.42 7.79 3.77
C SER A 128 11.10 7.52 3.08
N VAL A 129 10.35 8.60 2.84
CA VAL A 129 9.19 8.59 1.92
C VAL A 129 9.58 9.33 0.65
N SER A 130 9.41 8.68 -0.49
CA SER A 130 9.71 9.24 -1.80
C SER A 130 8.68 10.28 -2.22
N ARG A 131 9.07 11.14 -3.17
CA ARG A 131 8.11 12.11 -3.75
C ARG A 131 6.96 11.44 -4.48
N VAL A 132 7.19 10.25 -5.05
CA VAL A 132 6.17 9.49 -5.78
C VAL A 132 5.08 9.06 -4.81
N GLU A 133 5.45 8.55 -3.63
CA GLU A 133 4.51 8.13 -2.59
C GLU A 133 3.74 9.30 -1.99
N VAL A 134 4.42 10.42 -1.70
CA VAL A 134 3.74 11.66 -1.27
C VAL A 134 2.70 12.09 -2.31
N ASN A 135 3.08 12.11 -3.58
CA ASN A 135 2.17 12.51 -4.66
C ASN A 135 1.04 11.49 -4.87
N TRP A 136 1.26 10.21 -4.60
CA TRP A 136 0.20 9.19 -4.65
C TRP A 136 -0.90 9.53 -3.64
N VAL A 137 -0.51 9.86 -2.40
CA VAL A 137 -1.47 10.25 -1.34
C VAL A 137 -2.21 11.53 -1.72
N LEU A 138 -1.48 12.58 -2.13
CA LEU A 138 -2.09 13.86 -2.52
C LEU A 138 -3.07 13.70 -3.70
N ARG A 139 -2.73 12.89 -4.70
CA ARG A 139 -3.63 12.60 -5.83
C ARG A 139 -4.83 11.77 -5.41
N GLY A 140 -4.64 10.79 -4.53
CA GLY A 140 -5.74 9.98 -3.98
C GLY A 140 -6.77 10.88 -3.27
N LEU A 141 -6.31 11.83 -2.46
CA LEU A 141 -7.18 12.81 -1.80
C LEU A 141 -7.99 13.64 -2.79
N LEU A 142 -7.34 14.19 -3.84
CA LEU A 142 -8.02 14.95 -4.90
C LEU A 142 -9.07 14.10 -5.63
N LEU A 143 -8.73 12.86 -5.99
CA LEU A 143 -9.64 11.94 -6.68
C LEU A 143 -10.84 11.54 -5.80
N ARG A 144 -10.71 11.62 -4.48
CA ARG A 144 -11.81 11.46 -3.52
C ARG A 144 -12.56 12.77 -3.22
N GLY A 145 -12.31 13.82 -3.98
CA GLY A 145 -13.02 15.10 -3.86
C GLY A 145 -12.60 15.91 -2.63
N HIS A 146 -11.40 15.71 -2.10
CA HIS A 146 -10.85 16.62 -1.10
C HIS A 146 -10.40 17.92 -1.75
N GLU A 147 -10.93 19.03 -1.24
CA GLU A 147 -10.51 20.38 -1.61
C GLU A 147 -9.54 20.88 -0.54
N PHE A 148 -8.29 21.12 -0.94
CA PHE A 148 -7.27 21.66 -0.04
C PHE A 148 -7.49 23.15 0.21
N GLY A 149 -7.25 23.60 1.43
CA GLY A 149 -7.38 25.00 1.85
C GLY A 149 -8.78 25.39 2.34
N THR A 150 -9.73 24.46 2.43
CA THR A 150 -11.13 24.72 2.86
C THR A 150 -11.42 24.30 4.31
N GLY A 151 -10.39 23.98 5.10
CA GLY A 151 -10.51 23.69 6.53
C GLY A 151 -10.45 22.21 6.93
N GLU A 152 -10.35 21.29 5.98
CA GLU A 152 -10.34 19.83 6.21
C GLU A 152 -8.93 19.20 6.01
N ASP A 153 -7.88 20.02 6.10
CA ASP A 153 -6.49 19.66 5.80
C ASP A 153 -5.73 19.05 7.00
N ASP A 154 -6.44 18.76 8.10
CA ASP A 154 -5.84 18.18 9.30
C ASP A 154 -5.45 16.70 9.10
N ALA A 155 -4.44 16.24 9.82
CA ALA A 155 -3.86 14.91 9.62
C ALA A 155 -4.87 13.77 9.78
N ARG A 156 -5.84 13.88 10.71
CA ARG A 156 -6.85 12.85 10.94
C ARG A 156 -7.81 12.78 9.75
N THR A 157 -8.24 13.91 9.24
CA THR A 157 -9.11 13.95 8.06
C THR A 157 -8.41 13.40 6.82
N LEU A 158 -7.14 13.77 6.59
CA LEU A 158 -6.35 13.25 5.47
C LEU A 158 -6.15 11.73 5.57
N SER A 159 -5.89 11.20 6.77
CA SER A 159 -5.78 9.76 7.02
C SER A 159 -7.09 9.03 6.70
N ARG A 160 -8.22 9.49 7.25
CA ARG A 160 -9.56 8.93 6.98
C ARG A 160 -9.86 8.89 5.48
N LYS A 161 -9.64 10.00 4.76
CA LYS A 161 -9.88 10.04 3.30
C LYS A 161 -8.94 9.12 2.53
N THR A 162 -7.74 8.87 3.04
CA THR A 162 -6.80 7.90 2.45
C THR A 162 -7.26 6.46 2.69
N ILE A 163 -7.81 6.15 3.87
CA ILE A 163 -8.47 4.86 4.15
C ILE A 163 -9.59 4.62 3.14
N ASP A 164 -10.49 5.60 2.98
CA ASP A 164 -11.61 5.50 2.04
C ASP A 164 -11.12 5.28 0.60
N ASN A 165 -10.03 5.96 0.20
CA ASN A 165 -9.41 5.77 -1.11
C ASN A 165 -8.87 4.34 -1.28
N VAL A 166 -8.16 3.81 -0.29
CA VAL A 166 -7.58 2.45 -0.34
C VAL A 166 -8.69 1.40 -0.37
N GLN A 167 -9.73 1.54 0.44
CA GLN A 167 -10.89 0.65 0.41
C GLN A 167 -11.58 0.65 -0.95
N ALA A 168 -11.77 1.83 -1.55
CA ALA A 168 -12.35 1.93 -2.89
C ALA A 168 -11.48 1.28 -3.98
N LEU A 169 -10.15 1.40 -3.86
CA LEU A 169 -9.21 0.72 -4.77
C LEU A 169 -9.26 -0.80 -4.59
N CYS A 170 -9.27 -1.30 -3.36
CA CYS A 170 -9.42 -2.73 -3.09
C CYS A 170 -10.71 -3.30 -3.70
N LEU A 171 -11.84 -2.59 -3.58
CA LEU A 171 -13.10 -2.99 -4.23
C LEU A 171 -12.99 -2.99 -5.76
N ARG A 172 -12.32 -1.99 -6.35
CA ARG A 172 -12.09 -1.91 -7.80
C ARG A 172 -11.27 -3.10 -8.30
N GLU A 173 -10.24 -3.49 -7.56
CA GLU A 173 -9.39 -4.64 -7.88
C GLU A 173 -9.99 -5.99 -7.46
N GLN A 174 -11.28 -6.02 -7.09
CA GLN A 174 -12.02 -7.22 -6.67
C GLN A 174 -11.38 -7.97 -5.49
N ILE A 175 -10.65 -7.26 -4.61
CA ILE A 175 -10.18 -7.82 -3.35
C ILE A 175 -11.40 -7.99 -2.43
N LEU A 176 -11.57 -9.20 -1.89
CA LEU A 176 -12.57 -9.44 -0.85
C LEU A 176 -12.18 -8.68 0.43
N ILE A 177 -12.94 -7.65 0.76
CA ILE A 177 -12.78 -6.92 2.03
C ILE A 177 -13.78 -7.49 3.02
N ASP A 178 -13.30 -8.35 3.92
CA ASP A 178 -14.04 -8.74 5.11
C ASP A 178 -13.79 -7.74 6.25
N GLN A 179 -14.49 -7.90 7.37
CA GLN A 179 -14.36 -7.01 8.53
C GLN A 179 -12.93 -6.99 9.10
N THR A 180 -12.22 -8.11 9.03
CA THR A 180 -10.84 -8.24 9.49
C THR A 180 -9.89 -7.41 8.63
N THR A 181 -10.02 -7.53 7.31
CA THR A 181 -9.25 -6.78 6.31
C THR A 181 -9.52 -5.28 6.45
N GLU A 182 -10.80 -4.91 6.61
CA GLU A 182 -11.20 -3.52 6.82
C GLU A 182 -10.55 -2.92 8.07
N ALA A 183 -10.58 -3.64 9.19
CA ALA A 183 -9.97 -3.22 10.46
C ALA A 183 -8.44 -3.10 10.34
N ALA A 184 -7.80 -4.01 9.61
CA ALA A 184 -6.36 -3.98 9.39
C ALA A 184 -5.93 -2.81 8.48
N ILE A 185 -6.68 -2.50 7.41
CA ILE A 185 -6.47 -1.30 6.57
C ILE A 185 -6.61 -0.04 7.43
N ARG A 186 -7.64 0.02 8.28
CA ARG A 186 -7.83 1.14 9.21
C ARG A 186 -6.66 1.27 10.17
N ARG A 187 -6.24 0.20 10.85
CA ARG A 187 -5.09 0.26 11.77
C ARG A 187 -3.80 0.70 11.05
N TRP A 188 -3.60 0.24 9.82
CA TRP A 188 -2.44 0.60 9.02
C TRP A 188 -2.37 2.11 8.73
N LEU A 189 -3.47 2.71 8.31
CA LEU A 189 -3.50 4.07 7.77
C LEU A 189 -4.00 5.14 8.76
N ASP A 190 -4.83 4.77 9.74
CA ASP A 190 -5.26 5.64 10.84
C ASP A 190 -4.06 6.06 11.68
N CYS A 191 -3.07 5.16 11.79
CA CYS A 191 -1.78 5.41 12.37
C CYS A 191 -1.85 6.15 13.72
N GLY A 192 -2.85 5.83 14.54
CA GLY A 192 -3.10 6.39 15.87
C GLY A 192 -3.18 7.93 15.89
N LEU A 193 -3.74 8.53 14.84
CA LEU A 193 -4.01 9.97 14.75
C LEU A 193 -5.25 10.36 15.50
#